data_AF-A0A1M7L8F3-F1
#
_entry.id   AF-A0A1M7L8F3-F1
#
_cell.length_a   1.000
_cell.length_b   1.000
_cell.length_c   1.000
_cell.angle_alpha   90.00
_cell.angle_beta   90.00
_cell.angle_gamma   90.00
#
_symmetry.space_group_name_H-M   'P 1'
#
loop_
_entity.id
_entity.type
_entity.pdbx_description
1 polymer ?
#
loop_
_entity_poly.entity_id
_entity_poly.type
_entity_poly.pdbx_seq_one_letter_code
_entity_poly.pdbx_strand_id
1 'polypeptide(L)'
;MEQETIFEDIPVSPLRRHEVLPLMAKIYAWASLALAIILIIGGMKMMLRNSGSIFTDVPLYLTVMVASITLVPATILLGMSVPVLLEMKYAVRIVLVIAVLYSVSAVVSFLFGMPPVAQLVFIAVYCPYWMKMRNLRYEWENEAVGRK
;
A
#
# COMPACT_ATOMS: atom_id res chain seq x y z
N MET A 1 -11.15 -30.56 -18.46
CA MET A 1 -9.82 -30.78 -17.85
C MET A 1 -9.52 -29.54 -17.03
N GLU A 2 -9.93 -29.58 -15.77
CA GLU A 2 -9.63 -28.52 -14.81
C GLU A 2 -8.20 -28.71 -14.33
N GLN A 3 -7.40 -27.65 -14.46
CA GLN A 3 -6.01 -27.65 -14.05
C GLN A 3 -6.01 -27.44 -12.53
N GLU A 4 -6.00 -28.54 -11.76
CA GLU A 4 -5.83 -28.51 -10.31
C GLU A 4 -4.57 -27.71 -9.98
N THR A 5 -4.76 -26.50 -9.46
CA THR A 5 -3.66 -25.67 -9.00
C THR A 5 -3.08 -26.32 -7.76
N ILE A 6 -1.89 -26.89 -7.90
CA ILE A 6 -0.98 -27.48 -6.88
C ILE A 6 -0.64 -26.52 -5.70
N PHE A 7 -1.36 -25.41 -5.57
CA PHE A 7 -1.13 -24.31 -4.63
C PHE A 7 -2.15 -24.27 -3.48
N GLU A 8 -3.12 -25.19 -3.42
CA GLU A 8 -4.12 -25.21 -2.33
C GLU A 8 -3.69 -26.03 -1.10
N ASP A 9 -2.88 -27.08 -1.24
CA ASP A 9 -2.70 -28.08 -0.16
C ASP A 9 -1.30 -28.19 0.47
N ILE A 10 -0.51 -27.12 0.48
CA ILE A 10 0.60 -27.04 1.44
C ILE A 10 0.20 -26.04 2.51
N PRO A 11 -0.25 -26.49 3.70
CA PRO A 11 -0.43 -25.61 4.84
C PRO A 11 0.96 -25.18 5.31
N VAL A 12 1.51 -24.16 4.64
CA VAL A 12 2.64 -23.40 5.17
C VAL A 12 2.10 -22.76 6.43
N SER A 13 2.40 -23.39 7.57
CA SER A 13 1.82 -23.05 8.86
C SER A 13 1.93 -21.55 9.09
N PRO A 14 0.85 -20.89 9.56
CA PRO A 14 0.86 -19.44 9.79
C PRO A 14 2.03 -19.02 10.71
N LEU A 15 2.43 -19.89 11.65
CA LEU A 15 3.59 -19.73 12.52
C LEU A 15 4.92 -19.48 11.79
N ARG A 16 5.18 -20.14 10.65
CA ARG A 16 6.46 -19.95 9.92
C ARG A 16 6.51 -18.62 9.18
N ARG A 17 5.38 -17.97 8.90
CA ARG A 17 5.34 -16.67 8.21
C ARG A 17 5.61 -15.49 9.16
N HIS A 18 5.23 -15.63 10.43
CA HIS A 18 5.46 -14.65 11.49
C HIS A 18 6.97 -14.42 11.77
N GLU A 19 7.78 -15.48 11.70
CA GLU A 19 9.23 -15.42 11.94
C GLU A 19 10.03 -14.89 10.75
N VAL A 20 9.53 -15.06 9.53
CA VAL A 20 10.28 -14.73 8.31
C VAL A 20 10.03 -13.29 7.85
N LEU A 21 8.98 -12.62 8.37
CA LEU A 21 8.69 -11.25 7.97
C LEU A 21 9.74 -10.30 8.59
N PRO A 22 10.63 -9.70 7.77
CA PRO A 22 11.81 -9.02 8.29
C PRO A 22 11.41 -7.83 9.15
N LEU A 23 12.13 -7.59 10.24
CA LEU A 23 11.89 -6.47 11.17
C LEU A 23 11.69 -5.14 10.42
N MET A 24 12.48 -4.90 9.37
CA MET A 24 12.32 -3.73 8.51
C MET A 24 10.91 -3.62 7.90
N ALA A 25 10.33 -4.70 7.37
CA ALA A 25 9.00 -4.66 6.79
C ALA A 25 7.93 -4.32 7.83
N LYS A 26 8.09 -4.79 9.08
CA LYS A 26 7.22 -4.42 10.20
C LYS A 26 7.36 -2.93 10.56
N ILE A 27 8.59 -2.40 10.60
CA ILE A 27 8.85 -0.97 10.84
C ILE A 27 8.19 -0.11 9.76
N TYR A 28 8.37 -0.44 8.48
CA TYR A 28 7.73 0.28 7.37
C TYR A 28 6.21 0.22 7.46
N ALA A 29 5.64 -0.94 7.81
CA ALA A 29 4.19 -1.07 7.97
C ALA A 29 3.65 -0.21 9.13
N TRP A 30 4.30 -0.21 10.29
CA TRP A 30 3.93 0.65 11.41
C TRP A 30 4.07 2.14 11.09
N ALA A 31 5.18 2.54 10.44
CA ALA A 31 5.39 3.93 10.02
C ALA A 31 4.33 4.37 9.00
N SER A 32 3.99 3.50 8.04
CA SER A 32 2.94 3.74 7.04
C SER A 32 1.57 3.88 7.69
N LEU A 33 1.26 3.03 8.67
CA LEU A 33 0.02 3.09 9.43
C LEU A 33 -0.09 4.40 10.21
N ALA A 34 0.96 4.78 10.93
CA ALA A 34 1.01 6.04 11.67
C ALA A 34 0.80 7.25 10.74
N LEU A 35 1.50 7.27 9.60
CA LEU A 35 1.34 8.33 8.60
C LEU A 35 -0.06 8.36 8.01
N ALA A 36 -0.66 7.20 7.70
CA ALA A 36 -2.03 7.11 7.20
C ALA A 36 -3.04 7.67 8.20
N ILE A 37 -2.90 7.35 9.49
CA ILE A 37 -3.75 7.88 10.55
C ILE A 37 -3.63 9.41 10.62
N ILE A 38 -2.42 9.95 10.57
CA ILE A 38 -2.18 11.40 10.55
C ILE A 38 -2.88 12.05 9.34
N LEU A 39 -2.75 11.46 8.15
CA LEU A 39 -3.39 11.97 6.93
C LEU A 39 -4.91 11.91 6.99
N ILE A 40 -5.49 10.84 7.54
CA ILE A 40 -6.94 10.70 7.71
C ILE A 40 -7.46 11.75 8.69
N ILE A 41 -6.83 11.88 9.86
CA ILE A 41 -7.23 12.87 10.86
C ILE A 41 -7.06 14.29 10.30
N GLY A 42 -5.96 14.57 9.60
CA GLY A 42 -5.71 15.85 8.94
C GLY A 42 -6.75 16.17 7.88
N GLY A 43 -7.05 15.22 7.00
CA GLY A 43 -8.06 15.33 5.95
C GLY A 43 -9.46 15.56 6.53
N MET A 44 -9.86 14.77 7.52
CA MET A 44 -11.14 14.95 8.23
C MET A 44 -11.23 16.32 8.90
N LYS A 45 -10.18 16.79 9.57
CA LYS A 45 -10.15 18.13 10.18
C LYS A 45 -10.28 19.24 9.13
N MET A 46 -9.63 19.12 7.99
CA MET A 46 -9.78 20.09 6.89
C MET A 46 -11.20 20.09 6.32
N MET A 47 -11.81 18.92 6.13
CA MET A 47 -13.19 18.81 5.66
C MET A 47 -14.19 19.40 6.67
N LEU A 48 -14.01 19.12 7.96
CA LEU A 48 -14.86 19.66 9.04
C LEU A 48 -14.66 21.17 9.24
N ARG A 49 -13.45 21.69 9.11
CA ARG A 49 -13.22 23.14 9.20
C ARG A 49 -13.92 23.88 8.06
N ASN A 50 -13.92 23.29 6.87
CA ASN A 50 -14.60 23.83 5.71
C ASN A 50 -16.09 23.44 5.68
N SER A 51 -16.58 22.68 6.67
CA SER A 51 -17.98 22.24 6.72
C SER A 51 -18.97 23.30 7.16
N GLY A 52 -18.49 24.37 7.82
CA GLY A 52 -19.32 25.52 8.15
C GLY A 52 -19.93 26.24 6.94
N SER A 53 -19.41 26.01 5.73
CA SER A 53 -19.95 26.53 4.47
C SER A 53 -20.55 25.45 3.55
N ILE A 54 -20.69 24.19 3.98
CA ILE A 54 -21.07 23.06 3.10
C ILE A 54 -22.50 23.14 2.54
N PHE A 55 -23.41 23.90 3.13
CA PHE A 55 -24.74 24.11 2.55
C PHE A 55 -24.79 25.26 1.52
N THR A 56 -23.67 25.93 1.26
CA THR A 56 -23.56 27.01 0.28
C THR A 56 -22.21 26.91 -0.44
N ASP A 57 -22.22 26.34 -1.65
CA ASP A 57 -21.17 26.48 -2.65
C ASP A 57 -19.74 26.07 -2.23
N VAL A 58 -19.53 24.96 -1.52
CA VAL A 58 -18.19 24.37 -1.48
C VAL A 58 -17.88 23.85 -2.90
N PRO A 59 -16.90 24.43 -3.62
CA PRO A 59 -16.64 24.00 -4.98
C PRO A 59 -16.18 22.54 -4.93
N LEU A 60 -16.82 21.67 -5.73
CA LEU A 60 -16.45 20.26 -5.91
C LEU A 60 -14.92 20.08 -6.02
N TYR A 61 -14.26 21.04 -6.67
CA TYR A 61 -12.81 21.15 -6.78
C TYR A 61 -12.06 21.09 -5.44
N LEU A 62 -12.52 21.79 -4.40
CA LEU A 62 -11.84 21.83 -3.10
C LEU A 62 -11.97 20.49 -2.37
N THR A 63 -13.13 19.84 -2.47
CA THR A 63 -13.36 18.49 -1.93
C THR A 63 -12.49 17.45 -2.63
N VAL A 64 -12.41 17.50 -3.96
CA VAL A 64 -11.56 16.62 -4.77
C VAL A 64 -10.08 16.86 -4.45
N MET A 65 -9.67 18.12 -4.28
CA MET A 65 -8.30 18.48 -3.91
C MET A 65 -7.92 17.92 -2.54
N VAL A 66 -8.75 18.13 -1.51
CA VAL A 66 -8.50 17.59 -0.16
C VAL A 66 -8.45 16.06 -0.18
N ALA A 67 -9.40 15.39 -0.85
CA ALA A 67 -9.41 13.94 -0.98
C ALA A 67 -8.17 13.39 -1.69
N SER A 68 -7.72 14.04 -2.76
CA SER A 68 -6.56 13.63 -3.55
C SER A 68 -5.22 13.76 -2.80
N ILE A 69 -5.10 14.75 -1.90
CA ILE A 69 -3.87 15.01 -1.14
C ILE A 69 -3.84 14.20 0.17
N THR A 70 -4.99 13.86 0.76
CA THR A 70 -5.06 13.23 2.09
C THR A 70 -5.57 11.80 2.05
N LEU A 71 -6.81 11.61 1.58
CA LEU A 71 -7.49 10.32 1.64
C LEU A 71 -6.86 9.30 0.70
N VAL A 72 -6.57 9.67 -0.55
CA VAL A 72 -5.99 8.75 -1.54
C VAL A 72 -4.62 8.20 -1.06
N PRO A 73 -3.65 9.04 -0.65
CA PRO A 73 -2.39 8.55 -0.10
C PRO A 73 -2.58 7.74 1.19
N ALA A 74 -3.53 8.11 2.06
CA ALA A 74 -3.82 7.35 3.27
C ALA A 74 -4.36 5.95 2.96
N THR A 75 -5.25 5.79 1.98
CA THR A 75 -5.76 4.48 1.56
C THR A 75 -4.65 3.61 1.01
N ILE A 76 -3.72 4.18 0.23
CA ILE A 76 -2.55 3.48 -0.29
C ILE A 76 -1.66 2.98 0.85
N LEU A 77 -1.36 3.86 1.82
CA LEU A 77 -0.55 3.52 2.99
C LEU A 77 -1.21 2.45 3.86
N LEU A 78 -2.53 2.51 4.07
CA LEU A 78 -3.29 1.47 4.76
C LEU A 78 -3.27 0.14 4.00
N GLY A 79 -3.44 0.18 2.69
CA GLY A 79 -3.40 -1.01 1.84
C GLY A 79 -2.03 -1.71 1.86
N MET A 80 -0.95 -0.96 2.10
CA MET A 80 0.39 -1.53 2.28
C MET A 80 0.66 -2.02 3.71
N SER A 81 0.11 -1.33 4.72
CA SER A 81 0.43 -1.61 6.12
C SER A 81 -0.46 -2.67 6.76
N VAL A 82 -1.78 -2.57 6.60
CA VAL A 82 -2.75 -3.42 7.30
C VAL A 82 -2.57 -4.90 6.94
N PRO A 83 -2.44 -5.30 5.65
CA PRO A 83 -2.26 -6.71 5.32
C PRO A 83 -0.96 -7.29 5.89
N VAL A 84 0.09 -6.48 5.99
CA VAL A 84 1.39 -6.89 6.53
C VAL A 84 1.34 -7.03 8.05
N LEU A 85 0.69 -6.10 8.74
CA LEU A 85 0.52 -6.15 10.21
C LEU A 85 -0.44 -7.26 10.66
N LEU A 86 -1.46 -7.56 9.85
CA LEU A 86 -2.36 -8.70 10.07
C LEU A 86 -1.81 -10.02 9.52
N GLU A 87 -0.60 -10.01 8.99
CA GLU A 87 0.09 -11.20 8.47
C GLU A 87 -0.74 -12.01 7.47
N MET A 88 -1.51 -11.30 6.62
CA MET A 88 -2.40 -11.94 5.65
C MET A 88 -1.61 -12.80 4.66
N LYS A 89 -2.19 -13.95 4.24
CA LYS A 89 -1.58 -14.87 3.26
C LYS A 89 -1.09 -14.18 1.99
N TYR A 90 -1.75 -13.11 1.57
CA TYR A 90 -1.45 -12.36 0.35
C TYR A 90 -0.83 -10.99 0.60
N ALA A 91 -0.39 -10.67 1.83
CA ALA A 91 0.13 -9.35 2.20
C ALA A 91 1.22 -8.85 1.25
N VAL A 92 2.19 -9.71 0.93
CA VAL A 92 3.29 -9.39 0.02
C VAL A 92 2.80 -9.11 -1.40
N ARG A 93 1.84 -9.89 -1.89
CA ARG A 93 1.24 -9.68 -3.22
C ARG A 93 0.46 -8.36 -3.27
N ILE A 94 -0.31 -8.06 -2.23
CA ILE A 94 -1.08 -6.81 -2.13
C ILE A 94 -0.13 -5.61 -2.16
N VAL A 95 0.94 -5.61 -1.34
CA VAL A 95 1.94 -4.54 -1.32
C VAL A 95 2.57 -4.33 -2.70
N LEU A 96 2.94 -5.41 -3.39
CA LEU A 96 3.53 -5.32 -4.73
C LEU A 96 2.54 -4.81 -5.78
N VAL A 97 1.27 -5.23 -5.72
CA VAL A 97 0.22 -4.73 -6.62
C VAL A 97 0.02 -3.23 -6.40
N ILE A 98 -0.05 -2.76 -5.15
CA ILE A 98 -0.19 -1.34 -4.84
C ILE A 98 1.05 -0.57 -5.32
N ALA A 99 2.26 -1.10 -5.14
CA ALA A 99 3.49 -0.49 -5.65
C ALA A 99 3.47 -0.30 -7.17
N VAL A 100 2.99 -1.31 -7.90
CA VAL A 100 2.82 -1.24 -9.36
C VAL A 100 1.76 -0.20 -9.74
N LEU A 101 0.58 -0.25 -9.13
CA LEU A 101 -0.49 0.72 -9.40
C LEU A 101 -0.05 2.16 -9.14
N TYR A 102 0.72 2.37 -8.07
CA TYR A 102 1.24 3.69 -7.71
C TYR A 102 2.34 4.16 -8.68
N SER A 103 3.20 3.26 -9.14
CA SER A 103 4.20 3.58 -10.16
C SER A 103 3.55 3.92 -11.51
N VAL A 104 2.52 3.17 -11.90
CA VAL A 104 1.73 3.44 -13.11
C VAL A 104 1.01 4.79 -13.00
N SER A 105 0.44 5.13 -11.84
CA SER A 105 -0.22 6.43 -11.66
C SER A 105 0.76 7.61 -11.76
N ALA A 106 2.01 7.44 -11.33
CA ALA A 106 3.06 8.44 -11.51
C ALA A 106 3.39 8.67 -13.00
N VAL A 107 3.50 7.58 -13.78
CA VAL A 107 3.71 7.65 -15.24
C VAL A 107 2.52 8.32 -15.93
N VAL A 108 1.30 7.94 -15.57
CA VAL A 108 0.08 8.56 -16.11
C VAL A 108 0.06 10.06 -15.79
N SER A 109 0.34 10.45 -14.55
CA SER A 109 0.38 11.87 -14.15
C SER A 109 1.38 12.66 -15.01
N PHE A 110 2.57 12.11 -15.23
CA PHE A 110 3.57 12.70 -16.11
C PHE A 110 3.08 12.86 -17.56
N LEU A 111 2.44 11.83 -18.13
CA LEU A 111 1.90 11.87 -19.49
C LEU A 111 0.78 12.92 -19.66
N PHE A 112 0.02 13.22 -18.62
CA PHE A 112 -1.02 14.25 -18.60
C PHE A 112 -0.51 15.64 -18.19
N GLY A 113 0.81 15.84 -18.10
CA GLY A 113 1.42 17.14 -17.78
C GLY A 113 1.30 17.53 -16.30
N MET A 114 0.92 16.61 -15.42
CA MET A 114 0.91 16.84 -13.98
C MET A 114 2.26 16.45 -13.38
N PRO A 115 2.89 17.30 -12.56
CA PRO A 115 4.18 16.99 -11.95
C PRO A 115 4.03 15.86 -10.92
N PRO A 116 4.63 14.67 -11.13
CA PRO A 116 4.45 13.51 -10.26
C PRO A 116 5.38 13.56 -9.03
N VAL A 117 5.75 14.76 -8.55
CA VAL A 117 6.82 14.95 -7.57
C VAL A 117 6.55 14.18 -6.28
N ALA A 118 5.32 14.24 -5.77
CA ALA A 118 4.93 13.51 -4.56
C ALA A 118 5.03 11.99 -4.76
N GLN A 119 4.59 11.50 -5.93
CA GLN A 119 4.66 10.08 -6.28
C GLN A 119 6.11 9.61 -6.41
N LEU A 120 6.97 10.39 -7.05
CA LEU A 120 8.40 10.06 -7.21
C LEU A 120 9.13 10.03 -5.87
N VAL A 121 8.87 11.00 -4.97
CA VAL A 121 9.42 10.99 -3.61
C VAL A 121 8.97 9.74 -2.86
N PHE A 122 7.67 9.41 -2.94
CA PHE A 122 7.15 8.22 -2.29
C PHE A 122 7.76 6.93 -2.85
N ILE A 123 7.89 6.82 -4.18
CA ILE A 123 8.58 5.70 -4.84
C ILE A 123 10.03 5.61 -4.35
N ALA A 124 10.77 6.72 -4.29
CA ALA A 124 12.15 6.71 -3.83
C ALA A 124 12.29 6.21 -2.38
N VAL A 125 11.40 6.65 -1.48
CA VAL A 125 11.39 6.24 -0.07
C VAL A 125 10.97 4.78 0.11
N TYR A 126 9.98 4.30 -0.65
CA TYR A 126 9.43 2.95 -0.50
C TYR A 126 10.04 1.91 -1.43
N CYS A 127 10.87 2.29 -2.41
CA CYS A 127 11.56 1.38 -3.31
C CYS A 127 12.37 0.30 -2.55
N PRO A 128 13.19 0.63 -1.53
CA PRO A 128 13.92 -0.38 -0.77
C PRO A 128 12.99 -1.38 -0.09
N TYR A 129 11.84 -0.91 0.41
CA TYR A 129 10.81 -1.73 1.02
C TYR A 129 10.18 -2.69 0.00
N TRP A 130 9.77 -2.18 -1.17
CA TRP A 130 9.19 -3.02 -2.23
C TRP A 130 10.18 -4.04 -2.79
N MET A 131 11.45 -3.68 -2.94
CA MET A 131 12.51 -4.62 -3.34
C MET A 131 12.65 -5.76 -2.31
N LYS A 132 12.67 -5.45 -1.01
CA LYS A 132 12.69 -6.47 0.03
C LYS A 132 11.47 -7.38 -0.02
N MET A 133 10.28 -6.81 -0.18
CA MET A 133 9.04 -7.59 -0.28
C MET A 133 9.02 -8.50 -1.52
N ARG A 134 9.60 -8.05 -2.64
CA ARG A 134 9.76 -8.86 -3.85
C ARG A 134 10.72 -10.03 -3.62
N ASN A 135 11.86 -9.79 -2.98
CA ASN A 135 12.82 -10.86 -2.68
C ASN A 135 12.23 -11.90 -1.73
N LEU A 136 11.53 -11.44 -0.70
CA LEU A 136 10.81 -12.30 0.26
C LEU A 136 9.80 -13.23 -0.46
N ARG A 137 9.07 -12.68 -1.46
CA ARG A 137 8.16 -13.48 -2.27
C ARG A 137 8.90 -14.59 -3.02
N TYR A 138 10.01 -14.27 -3.68
CA TYR A 138 10.79 -15.26 -4.43
C TYR A 138 11.39 -16.32 -3.51
N GLU A 139 11.90 -15.93 -2.35
CA GLU A 139 12.40 -16.88 -1.34
C GLU A 139 11.30 -17.85 -0.89
N TRP A 140 10.10 -17.33 -0.59
CA TRP A 140 8.96 -18.18 -0.21
C TRP A 140 8.46 -19.07 -1.35
N GLU A 141 8.45 -18.59 -2.58
CA GLU A 141 8.07 -19.37 -3.76
C GLU A 141 9.12 -20.46 -4.06
N ASN A 142 10.41 -20.17 -3.92
CA ASN A 142 11.50 -21.13 -4.16
C ASN A 142 11.65 -22.16 -3.04
N GLU A 143 11.49 -21.77 -1.76
CA GLU A 143 11.47 -22.72 -0.64
C GLU A 143 10.30 -23.72 -0.73
N ALA A 144 9.16 -23.28 -1.28
CA ALA A 144 8.02 -24.15 -1.51
C ALA A 144 8.28 -25.18 -2.62
N VAL A 145 9.13 -24.86 -3.60
CA VAL A 145 9.47 -25.74 -4.73
C VAL A 145 10.66 -26.66 -4.41
N GLY A 146 11.62 -26.20 -3.60
CA GLY A 146 12.81 -26.97 -3.20
C GLY A 146 12.57 -28.05 -2.13
N ARG A 147 11.35 -28.14 -1.58
CA ARG A 147 10.90 -29.26 -0.71
C ARG A 147 10.18 -30.34 -1.52
N LYS A 148 10.75 -30.76 -2.63
CA LYS A 148 10.37 -32.00 -3.34
C LYS A 148 11.53 -32.97 -3.29
#